data_AF-A0AAV7Q7R4-F1
#
_entry.id   AF-A0AAV7Q7R4-F1
#
_cell.length_a   1.000
_cell.length_b   1.000
_cell.length_c   1.000
_cell.angle_alpha   90.00
_cell.angle_beta   90.00
_cell.angle_gamma   90.00
#
_symmetry.space_group_name_H-M   'P 1'
#
loop_
_entity.id
_entity.type
_entity.pdbx_description
1 polymer ?
#
loop_
_entity_poly.entity_id
_entity_poly.type
_entity_poly.pdbx_seq_one_letter_code
_entity_poly.pdbx_strand_id
1 'polypeptide(L)' 'SHRKYLRFVVGLQHYQFAVLPFGLTSAPRVFTKVVSVVAADLRRKGIAVFPYLDDWLIKAESPGLVLHHLQLATQ' A
#
# COMPACT_ATOMS: atom_id res chain seq x y z
N SER A 1 -9.87 19.42 10.35
CA SER A 1 -10.20 18.26 9.51
C SER A 1 -9.99 18.59 8.04
N HIS A 2 -9.14 17.84 7.31
CA HIS A 2 -8.75 18.12 5.92
C HIS A 2 -9.66 17.45 4.87
N ARG A 3 -10.51 16.49 5.26
CA ARG A 3 -11.37 15.70 4.35
C ARG A 3 -12.35 16.54 3.51
N LYS A 4 -12.67 17.76 3.93
CA LYS A 4 -13.51 18.70 3.15
C LYS A 4 -12.92 19.07 1.78
N TYR A 5 -11.60 18.98 1.62
CA TYR A 5 -10.89 19.22 0.37
C TYR A 5 -10.79 17.98 -0.53
N LEU A 6 -11.27 16.82 -0.05
CA LEU A 6 -11.22 15.53 -0.76
C LEU A 6 -12.61 15.14 -1.27
N ARG A 7 -13.39 16.11 -1.76
CA ARG A 7 -14.74 15.90 -2.30
C ARG A 7 -14.71 15.88 -3.82
N PHE A 8 -15.55 15.05 -4.41
CA PHE A 8 -15.70 14.95 -5.86
C PHE A 8 -17.16 14.65 -6.22
N VAL A 9 -17.49 14.76 -7.50
CA VAL A 9 -18.85 14.56 -8.03
C VAL A 9 -18.81 13.51 -9.12
N VAL A 10 -19.77 12.58 -9.07
CA VAL A 10 -20.02 11.61 -10.15
C VAL A 10 -21.49 11.73 -10.54
N GLY A 11 -21.76 12.19 -11.76
CA GLY A 11 -23.11 12.56 -12.19
C GLY A 11 -23.66 13.71 -11.35
N LEU A 12 -24.79 13.48 -10.67
CA LEU A 12 -25.42 14.44 -9.75
C LEU A 12 -25.09 14.18 -8.27
N GLN A 13 -24.27 13.15 -7.98
CA GLN A 13 -24.02 12.71 -6.61
C GLN A 13 -22.66 13.22 -6.11
N HIS A 14 -22.68 13.76 -4.89
CA HIS A 14 -21.48 14.21 -4.18
C HIS A 14 -20.89 13.10 -3.31
N TYR A 15 -19.57 12.98 -3.34
CA TYR A 15 -18.79 12.02 -2.56
C TYR A 15 -17.65 12.70 -1.83
N GLN A 16 -17.17 12.05 -0.77
CA GLN A 16 -16.02 12.48 0.00
C GLN A 16 -15.18 11.27 0.38
N PHE A 17 -13.87 11.33 0.15
CA PHE A 17 -12.98 10.23 0.54
C PHE A 17 -13.02 9.99 2.06
N ALA A 18 -13.14 8.71 2.43
CA ALA A 18 -13.10 8.25 3.81
C ALA A 18 -11.68 7.90 4.28
N VAL A 19 -10.83 7.52 3.33
CA VAL A 19 -9.44 7.11 3.52
C VAL A 19 -8.53 7.98 2.65
N LEU A 20 -7.23 7.72 2.70
CA LEU A 20 -6.24 8.38 1.86
C LEU A 20 -6.53 8.10 0.37
N PRO A 21 -6.84 9.11 -0.46
CA PRO A 21 -7.07 8.90 -1.88
C PRO A 21 -5.76 8.75 -2.67
N PHE A 22 -5.81 7.96 -3.73
CA PHE A 22 -4.77 7.96 -4.77
C PHE A 22 -4.73 9.30 -5.50
N GLY A 23 -3.56 9.65 -6.04
CA GLY A 23 -3.34 10.89 -6.80
C GLY A 23 -3.17 12.16 -5.95
N LEU A 24 -3.29 12.07 -4.63
CA LEU A 24 -2.93 13.17 -3.73
C LEU A 24 -1.40 13.27 -3.60
N THR A 25 -0.82 14.45 -3.78
CA THR A 25 0.65 14.65 -3.71
C THR A 25 1.27 14.17 -2.39
N SER A 26 0.54 14.24 -1.28
CA SER A 26 1.01 13.76 0.02
C SER A 26 0.75 12.26 0.26
N ALA A 27 -0.08 11.60 -0.54
CA ALA A 27 -0.44 10.20 -0.33
C ALA A 27 0.78 9.25 -0.37
N PRO A 28 1.70 9.34 -1.34
CA PRO A 28 2.93 8.55 -1.34
C PRO A 28 3.70 8.58 -0.03
N ARG A 29 3.85 9.77 0.56
CA ARG A 29 4.60 9.96 1.80
C ARG A 29 3.88 9.33 2.99
N VAL A 30 2.57 9.52 3.09
CA VAL A 30 1.75 8.96 4.17
C VAL A 30 1.72 7.43 4.06
N PHE A 31 1.48 6.90 2.86
CA PHE A 31 1.46 5.47 2.59
C PHE A 31 2.80 4.81 2.91
N THR A 32 3.91 5.33 2.37
CA THR A 32 5.26 4.82 2.63
C THR A 32 5.59 4.77 4.13
N LYS A 33 5.19 5.81 4.89
CA LYS A 33 5.42 5.84 6.34
C LYS A 33 4.73 4.68 7.05
N VAL A 34 3.47 4.40 6.71
CA VAL A 34 2.70 3.30 7.32
C VAL A 34 3.26 1.95 6.87
N VAL A 35 3.50 1.79 5.58
CA VAL A 35 3.97 0.54 4.94
C VAL A 35 5.37 0.15 5.40
N SER A 36 6.22 1.11 5.77
CA SER A 36 7.57 0.81 6.26
C SER A 36 7.60 -0.16 7.46
N VAL A 37 6.60 -0.08 8.34
CA VAL A 37 6.46 -0.98 9.50
C VAL A 37 6.09 -2.39 9.05
N VAL A 38 5.15 -2.53 8.11
CA VAL A 38 4.73 -3.82 7.55
C VAL A 38 5.88 -4.47 6.78
N ALA A 39 6.59 -3.69 5.96
CA ALA A 39 7.77 -4.18 5.24
C ALA A 39 8.88 -4.64 6.20
N ALA A 40 9.09 -3.95 7.33
CA ALA A 40 10.04 -4.38 8.35
C ALA A 40 9.63 -5.69 9.02
N ASP A 41 8.34 -5.91 9.28
CA ASP A 41 7.84 -7.18 9.82
C ASP A 41 8.05 -8.35 8.84
N LEU A 42 7.71 -8.17 7.57
CA LEU A 42 7.90 -9.19 6.54
C LEU A 42 9.38 -9.52 6.32
N ARG A 43 10.26 -8.51 6.36
CA ARG A 43 11.72 -8.73 6.30
C ARG A 43 12.23 -9.52 7.48
N ARG A 44 11.71 -9.29 8.70
CA ARG A 44 12.04 -10.11 9.89
C ARG A 44 11.62 -11.57 9.74
N LYS A 45 10.56 -11.85 8.96
CA LYS A 45 10.12 -13.21 8.59
C LYS A 45 10.93 -13.83 7.45
N GLY A 46 12.00 -13.19 6.98
CA GLY A 46 12.85 -13.68 5.90
C GLY A 46 12.33 -13.39 4.48
N ILE A 47 11.26 -12.60 4.35
CA ILE A 47 10.67 -12.28 3.05
C ILE A 47 11.38 -11.05 2.46
N ALA A 48 12.01 -11.22 1.29
CA ALA A 48 12.64 -10.12 0.57
C ALA A 48 11.58 -9.27 -0.15
N VAL A 49 11.14 -8.20 0.53
CA VAL A 49 10.10 -7.28 0.05
C VAL A 49 10.63 -5.85 -0.18
N PHE A 50 10.25 -5.27 -1.31
CA PHE A 50 10.64 -3.94 -1.77
C PHE A 50 9.37 -3.13 -2.09
N PRO A 51 8.85 -2.35 -1.12
CA PRO A 51 7.73 -1.46 -1.37
C PRO A 51 8.16 -0.23 -2.20
N TYR A 52 7.35 0.16 -3.18
CA TYR A 52 7.54 1.33 -4.01
C TYR A 52 6.19 2.01 -4.29
N LEU A 53 5.98 3.19 -3.71
CA LEU A 53 4.68 3.87 -3.76
C LEU A 53 3.57 2.91 -3.34
N ASP A 54 2.63 2.62 -4.23
CA ASP A 54 1.49 1.75 -4.01
C ASP A 54 1.78 0.28 -4.42
N ASP A 55 2.93 0.01 -5.04
CA ASP A 55 3.36 -1.30 -5.54
C ASP A 55 4.34 -2.00 -4.59
N TRP A 56 4.32 -3.33 -4.61
CA TRP A 56 5.17 -4.17 -3.77
C TRP A 56 5.86 -5.25 -4.61
N LEU A 57 7.19 -5.28 -4.57
CA LEU A 57 7.96 -6.35 -5.18
C LEU A 57 8.39 -7.36 -4.12
N ILE A 58 8.02 -8.63 -4.30
CA ILE A 58 8.51 -9.76 -3.52
C ILE A 58 9.45 -10.58 -4.39
N LYS A 59 10.66 -10.83 -3.88
CA LYS A 59 11.70 -11.61 -4.56
C LYS A 59 11.97 -12.91 -3.80
N ALA A 60 12.15 -14.01 -4.53
CA ALA A 60 12.69 -15.25 -4.00
C ALA A 60 13.46 -16.01 -5.09
N GLU A 61 14.18 -17.06 -4.71
CA GLU A 61 15.09 -17.81 -5.60
C GLU A 61 14.38 -18.80 -6.52
N SER A 62 13.12 -19.15 -6.21
CA SER A 62 12.32 -20.06 -7.03
C SER A 62 10.86 -19.61 -7.10
N PRO A 63 10.12 -19.98 -8.18
CA PRO A 63 8.70 -19.67 -8.29
C PRO A 63 7.88 -20.20 -7.12
N GLY A 64 8.18 -21.42 -6.65
CA GLY A 64 7.48 -22.03 -5.51
C GLY A 64 7.67 -21.23 -4.22
N LEU A 65 8.88 -20.74 -3.98
CA LEU A 65 9.18 -19.92 -2.81
C LEU A 65 8.54 -18.52 -2.90
N VAL A 66 8.51 -17.91 -4.08
CA VAL A 66 7.79 -16.64 -4.29
C VAL A 66 6.30 -16.80 -3.99
N LEU A 67 5.67 -17.88 -4.47
CA LEU A 67 4.25 -18.15 -4.20
C LEU A 67 3.97 -18.35 -2.70
N HIS A 68 4.83 -19.08 -2.02
CA HIS A 68 4.75 -19.24 -0.56
C HIS A 68 4.92 -17.90 0.17
N HIS A 69 5.89 -17.08 -0.23
CA HIS A 69 6.09 -15.75 0.36
C HIS A 69 4.92 -14.80 0.10
N LEU A 70 4.30 -14.87 -1.09
CA LEU A 70 3.09 -14.10 -1.42
C LEU A 70 1.94 -14.48 -0.48
N GLN A 71 1.71 -15.78 -0.25
CA GLN A 71 0.67 -16.25 0.67
C GLN A 71 0.88 -15.71 2.09
N LEU A 72 2.11 -15.74 2.59
CA LEU A 72 2.44 -15.21 3.91
C LEU A 72 2.32 -13.68 4.01
N ALA A 73 2.58 -12.95 2.93
CA ALA A 73 2.51 -11.50 2.90
C ALA A 73 1.07 -10.96 2.82
N THR A 74 0.11 -11.78 2.39
CA THR A 74 -1.31 -11.41 2.25
C THR A 74 -2.20 -11.89 3.41
N GLN A 75 -1.63 -12.56 4.42
CA GLN A 75 -2.32 -12.97 5.65
C GLN A 75 -2.42 -11.81 6.64
#